data_AF-A0A3S2E2I3-F1
#
_entry.id   AF-A0A3S2E2I3-F1
#
_cell.length_a   1.000
_cell.length_b   1.000
_cell.length_c   1.000
_cell.angle_alpha   90.00
_cell.angle_beta   90.00
_cell.angle_gamma   90.00
#
_symmetry.space_group_name_H-M   'P 1'
#
loop_
_entity.id
_entity.type
_entity.pdbx_description
1 polymer ?
#
loop_
_entity_poly.entity_id
_entity_poly.type
_entity_poly.pdbx_seq_one_letter_code
_entity_poly.pdbx_strand_id
1 'polypeptide(L)'
;MNKLSTAALPPARIQSYSAGTVTLRHGSSIVVGAGTAWCADMFGGRFHCDRRSVGILAAAPGSLTLLKPWDGPDFADVPYEIRYRNDHAPHVVAIKDAMAAMAPHIKVTP
;
A
#
# COMPACT_ATOMS: atom_id res chain seq x y z
N MET A 1 30.11 6.77 26.10
CA MET A 1 28.63 6.74 26.17
C MET A 1 28.10 7.17 24.81
N ASN A 2 27.84 6.21 23.91
CA ASN A 2 27.31 6.52 22.58
C ASN A 2 25.79 6.59 22.71
N LYS A 3 25.24 7.81 22.66
CA LYS A 3 23.80 8.02 22.56
C LYS A 3 23.33 7.39 21.25
N LEU A 4 22.53 6.33 21.36
CA LEU A 4 21.72 5.84 20.25
C LEU A 4 20.78 6.98 19.86
N SER A 5 21.09 7.69 18.79
CA SER A 5 20.15 8.61 18.15
C SER A 5 19.03 7.76 17.57
N THR A 6 17.90 7.71 18.26
CA THR A 6 16.63 7.21 17.72
C THR A 6 16.27 8.09 16.51
N ALA A 7 16.69 7.68 15.32
CA ALA A 7 16.15 8.23 14.09
C ALA A 7 14.68 7.80 14.02
N ALA A 8 13.76 8.74 14.29
CA ALA A 8 12.34 8.49 14.08
C ALA A 8 12.14 8.11 12.61
N LEU A 9 11.50 6.97 12.35
CA LEU A 9 11.08 6.61 11.00
C LEU A 9 10.30 7.79 10.40
N PRO A 10 10.62 8.25 9.18
CA PRO A 10 9.81 9.29 8.55
C PRO A 10 8.35 8.82 8.50
N PRO A 11 7.38 9.75 8.63
CA PRO A 11 5.98 9.37 8.70
C PRO A 11 5.60 8.57 7.44
N ALA A 12 4.90 7.46 7.66
CA ALA A 12 4.27 6.68 6.61
C ALA A 12 3.54 7.61 5.64
N ARG A 13 3.91 7.59 4.35
CA ARG A 13 3.23 8.39 3.33
C ARG A 13 2.00 7.64 2.84
N ILE A 14 0.84 8.27 2.97
CA ILE A 14 -0.39 7.78 2.35
C ILE A 14 -0.33 8.09 0.86
N GLN A 15 -0.54 7.06 0.04
CA GLN A 15 -0.68 7.18 -1.40
C GLN A 15 -2.14 7.02 -1.81
N SER A 16 -2.54 7.73 -2.85
CA SER A 16 -3.82 7.53 -3.56
C SER A 16 -3.55 6.96 -4.95
N TYR A 17 -4.34 5.96 -5.34
CA TYR A 17 -4.29 5.31 -6.65
C TYR A 17 -5.70 5.20 -7.24
N SER A 18 -5.90 5.69 -8.47
CA SER A 18 -7.21 5.75 -9.13
C SER A 18 -7.17 5.42 -10.62
N ALA A 19 -6.07 4.87 -11.11
CA ALA A 19 -5.93 4.51 -12.53
C ALA A 19 -6.61 3.17 -12.84
N GLY A 20 -7.47 3.19 -13.86
CA GLY A 20 -8.30 2.06 -14.29
C GLY A 20 -9.75 2.20 -13.86
N THR A 21 -10.53 1.15 -14.08
CA THR A 21 -11.94 1.06 -13.64
C THR A 21 -12.16 -0.21 -12.84
N VAL A 22 -13.30 -0.28 -12.16
CA VAL A 22 -13.70 -1.45 -11.37
C VAL A 22 -15.10 -1.93 -11.68
N THR A 23 -15.28 -3.24 -11.55
CA THR A 23 -16.56 -3.93 -11.56
C THR A 23 -16.77 -4.58 -10.20
N LEU A 24 -17.92 -4.27 -9.59
CA LEU A 24 -18.33 -4.67 -8.26
C LEU A 24 -19.65 -5.44 -8.36
N ARG A 25 -19.79 -6.48 -7.54
CA ARG A 25 -21.05 -7.18 -7.37
C ARG A 25 -21.53 -7.08 -5.93
N HIS A 26 -22.82 -6.81 -5.74
CA HIS A 26 -23.46 -6.79 -4.44
C HIS A 26 -23.24 -8.13 -3.72
N GLY A 27 -22.79 -8.07 -2.47
CA GLY A 27 -22.48 -9.25 -1.65
C GLY A 27 -21.17 -9.97 -2.04
N SER A 28 -20.42 -9.49 -3.03
CA SER A 28 -19.11 -10.04 -3.39
C SER A 28 -18.00 -9.40 -2.57
N SER A 29 -17.03 -10.19 -2.11
CA SER A 29 -15.76 -9.69 -1.60
C SER A 29 -14.73 -9.47 -2.69
N ILE A 30 -15.00 -9.86 -3.93
CA ILE A 30 -14.09 -9.72 -5.06
C ILE A 30 -14.48 -8.50 -5.90
N VAL A 31 -13.49 -7.65 -6.14
CA VAL A 31 -13.54 -6.52 -7.08
C VAL A 31 -12.67 -6.85 -8.28
N VAL A 32 -13.22 -6.70 -9.48
CA VAL A 32 -12.48 -6.88 -10.72
C VAL A 32 -12.03 -5.52 -11.22
N GLY A 33 -10.74 -5.37 -11.51
CA GLY A 33 -10.17 -4.14 -12.05
C GLY A 33 -9.77 -4.29 -13.52
N ALA A 34 -10.03 -3.26 -14.32
CA ALA A 34 -9.54 -3.16 -15.69
C ALA A 34 -8.55 -1.99 -15.81
N GLY A 35 -7.39 -2.24 -16.44
CA GLY A 35 -6.33 -1.23 -16.55
C GLY A 35 -5.70 -0.84 -15.21
N THR A 36 -5.75 -1.74 -14.21
CA THR A 36 -5.21 -1.48 -12.87
C THR A 36 -3.83 -2.11 -12.69
N ALA A 37 -2.93 -1.38 -12.03
CA ALA A 37 -1.62 -1.84 -11.60
C ALA A 37 -1.61 -2.16 -10.10
N TRP A 38 -2.68 -2.80 -9.62
CA TRP A 38 -2.81 -3.19 -8.21
C TRP A 38 -1.72 -4.20 -7.83
N CYS A 39 -1.21 -4.06 -6.61
CA CYS A 39 -0.15 -4.89 -6.07
C CYS A 39 -0.37 -5.19 -4.59
N ALA A 40 0.43 -6.12 -4.06
CA ALA A 40 0.34 -6.57 -2.67
C ALA A 40 0.51 -5.44 -1.64
N ASP A 41 1.25 -4.38 -1.97
CA ASP A 41 1.48 -3.22 -1.09
C ASP A 41 0.17 -2.48 -0.73
N MET A 42 -0.92 -2.70 -1.47
CA MET A 42 -2.24 -2.13 -1.16
C MET A 42 -2.97 -2.87 -0.03
N PHE A 43 -2.40 -3.97 0.49
CA PHE A 43 -2.91 -4.68 1.67
C PHE A 43 -3.15 -3.73 2.86
N GLY A 44 -4.29 -3.89 3.54
CA GLY A 44 -4.64 -3.02 4.67
C GLY A 44 -5.00 -1.58 4.27
N GLY A 45 -4.90 -1.24 2.98
CA GLY A 45 -5.44 -0.01 2.42
C GLY A 45 -6.96 0.04 2.42
N ARG A 46 -7.50 1.15 1.92
CA ARG A 46 -8.93 1.42 1.81
C ARG A 46 -9.29 1.59 0.35
N PHE A 47 -10.19 0.72 -0.12
CA PHE A 47 -10.86 0.87 -1.41
C PHE A 47 -12.07 1.80 -1.23
N HIS A 48 -12.21 2.77 -2.12
CA HIS A 48 -13.28 3.77 -2.15
C HIS A 48 -14.00 3.73 -3.49
N CYS A 49 -15.31 3.58 -3.45
CA CYS A 49 -16.18 3.61 -4.62
C CYS A 49 -17.57 4.07 -4.18
N ASP A 50 -18.26 4.90 -4.99
CA ASP A 50 -19.60 5.41 -4.70
C ASP A 50 -19.80 5.85 -3.23
N ARG A 51 -18.93 6.76 -2.75
CA ARG A 51 -18.93 7.30 -1.37
C ARG A 51 -18.82 6.26 -0.24
N ARG A 52 -18.57 4.99 -0.57
CA ARG A 52 -18.32 3.92 0.39
C ARG A 52 -16.83 3.64 0.48
N SER A 53 -16.45 3.02 1.58
CA SER A 53 -15.07 2.61 1.79
C SER A 53 -14.99 1.27 2.49
N VAL A 54 -14.19 0.38 1.93
CA VAL A 54 -14.00 -0.98 2.40
C VAL A 54 -12.51 -1.27 2.48
N GLY A 55 -12.07 -1.96 3.53
CA GLY A 55 -10.66 -2.32 3.66
C GLY A 55 -10.26 -3.44 2.69
N ILE A 56 -8.98 -3.43 2.32
CA ILE A 56 -8.40 -4.37 1.35
C ILE A 56 -7.76 -5.54 2.11
N LEU A 57 -8.21 -6.76 1.83
CA LEU A 57 -7.63 -7.99 2.35
C LEU A 57 -6.49 -8.52 1.47
N ALA A 58 -6.59 -8.37 0.17
CA ALA A 58 -5.54 -8.77 -0.77
C ALA A 58 -5.69 -8.01 -2.09
N ALA A 59 -4.58 -7.75 -2.77
CA ALA A 59 -4.56 -7.08 -4.05
C ALA A 59 -3.58 -7.77 -5.00
N ALA A 60 -4.02 -7.97 -6.23
CA ALA A 60 -3.25 -8.52 -7.34
C ALA A 60 -3.63 -7.73 -8.62
N PRO A 61 -2.82 -7.80 -9.69
CA PRO A 61 -3.17 -7.14 -10.94
C PRO A 61 -4.59 -7.54 -11.41
N GLY A 62 -5.47 -6.56 -11.59
CA GLY A 62 -6.85 -6.77 -12.02
C GLY A 62 -7.81 -7.41 -11.01
N SER A 63 -7.39 -7.74 -9.78
CA SER A 63 -8.28 -8.33 -8.78
C SER A 63 -7.97 -7.88 -7.36
N LEU A 64 -9.01 -7.52 -6.61
CA LEU A 64 -8.89 -7.08 -5.23
C LEU A 64 -9.90 -7.82 -4.36
N THR A 65 -9.44 -8.31 -3.21
CA THR A 65 -10.30 -8.94 -2.19
C THR A 65 -10.55 -7.95 -1.07
N LEU A 66 -11.82 -7.74 -0.74
CA LEU A 66 -12.29 -6.85 0.31
C LEU A 66 -12.38 -7.59 1.65
N LEU A 67 -12.13 -6.88 2.75
CA LEU A 67 -12.27 -7.39 4.12
C LEU A 67 -13.71 -7.75 4.48
N LYS A 68 -14.68 -7.12 3.82
CA LYS A 68 -16.10 -7.45 3.92
C LYS A 68 -16.73 -7.47 2.53
N PRO A 69 -17.79 -8.26 2.31
CA PRO A 69 -18.60 -8.17 1.11
C PRO A 69 -19.01 -6.72 0.79
N TRP A 70 -19.03 -6.39 -0.49
CA TRP A 70 -19.53 -5.12 -0.99
C TRP A 70 -21.02 -4.97 -0.66
N ASP A 71 -21.37 -3.93 0.08
CA ASP A 71 -22.74 -3.65 0.53
C ASP A 71 -23.49 -2.67 -0.39
N GLY A 72 -22.83 -2.17 -1.43
CA GLY A 72 -23.41 -1.27 -2.43
C GLY A 72 -24.08 -2.00 -3.60
N PRO A 73 -24.60 -1.25 -4.59
CA PRO A 73 -25.15 -1.79 -5.83
C PRO A 73 -24.09 -2.51 -6.67
N ASP A 74 -24.54 -3.27 -7.65
CA ASP A 74 -23.68 -3.73 -8.73
C ASP A 74 -23.17 -2.51 -9.53
N PHE A 75 -21.88 -2.53 -9.87
CA PHE A 75 -21.27 -1.53 -10.73
C PHE A 75 -20.40 -2.21 -11.78
N ALA A 76 -20.35 -1.64 -12.97
CA ALA A 76 -19.46 -2.07 -14.04
C ALA A 76 -18.68 -0.86 -14.57
N ASP A 77 -17.37 -1.03 -14.72
CA ASP A 77 -16.45 -0.04 -15.31
C ASP A 77 -16.53 1.36 -14.68
N VAL A 78 -16.67 1.43 -13.36
CA VAL A 78 -16.77 2.72 -12.63
C VAL A 78 -15.41 3.20 -12.10
N PRO A 79 -15.24 4.52 -11.91
CA PRO A 79 -14.05 5.07 -11.24
C PRO A 79 -14.03 4.72 -9.76
N TYR A 80 -12.82 4.69 -9.19
CA TYR A 80 -12.59 4.37 -7.78
C TYR A 80 -11.32 5.07 -7.27
N GLU A 81 -11.07 4.95 -5.97
CA GLU A 81 -9.81 5.35 -5.35
C GLU A 81 -9.35 4.29 -4.35
N ILE A 82 -8.06 3.96 -4.35
CA ILE A 82 -7.41 3.19 -3.28
C ILE A 82 -6.47 4.11 -2.52
N ARG A 83 -6.64 4.16 -1.20
CA ARG A 83 -5.73 4.84 -0.28
C ARG A 83 -4.97 3.81 0.53
N TYR A 84 -3.65 3.79 0.42
CA TYR A 84 -2.82 2.81 1.12
C TYR A 84 -1.54 3.45 1.66
N ARG A 85 -0.97 2.84 2.69
CA ARG A 85 0.35 3.22 3.19
C ARG A 85 1.39 2.50 2.36
N ASN A 86 2.31 3.24 1.75
CA ASN A 86 3.49 2.64 1.16
C ASN A 86 4.60 2.63 2.21
N ASP A 87 4.50 1.71 3.17
CA ASP A 87 5.48 1.57 4.25
C ASP A 87 6.77 0.89 3.75
N HIS A 88 6.85 0.43 2.50
CA HIS A 88 8.06 -0.18 1.92
C HIS A 88 9.17 0.84 1.61
N ALA A 89 8.83 2.07 1.21
CA ALA A 89 9.81 3.12 0.93
C ALA A 89 10.69 3.52 2.14
N PRO A 90 10.15 3.77 3.36
CA PRO A 90 10.97 4.16 4.50
C PRO A 90 11.87 3.04 5.04
N HIS A 91 11.52 1.75 4.90
CA HIS A 91 12.39 0.65 5.32
C HIS A 91 13.67 0.57 4.49
N VAL A 92 13.59 0.73 3.17
CA VAL A 92 14.78 0.69 2.29
C VAL A 92 15.69 1.89 2.53
N VAL A 93 15.13 3.07 2.77
CA VAL A 93 15.91 4.28 3.11
C VAL A 93 16.57 4.11 4.48
N ALA A 94 15.82 3.66 5.50
CA ALA A 94 16.37 3.42 6.84
C ALA A 94 17.48 2.34 6.84
N ILE A 95 17.34 1.29 6.04
CA ILE A 95 18.39 0.27 5.86
C ILE A 95 19.61 0.87 5.14
N LYS A 96 19.42 1.66 4.08
CA LYS A 96 20.54 2.32 3.37
C LYS A 96 21.29 3.30 4.28
N ASP A 97 20.57 4.10 5.06
CA ASP A 97 21.15 5.04 6.02
C ASP A 97 21.88 4.32 7.16
N ALA A 98 21.31 3.21 7.67
CA ALA A 98 21.97 2.36 8.67
C ALA A 98 23.25 1.72 8.11
N MET A 99 23.23 1.23 6.86
CA MET A 99 24.40 0.66 6.20
C MET A 99 25.49 1.71 5.95
N ALA A 100 25.12 2.94 5.55
CA ALA A 100 26.04 4.05 5.42
C ALA A 100 26.65 4.48 6.77
N ALA A 101 25.86 4.44 7.84
CA ALA A 101 26.33 4.72 9.21
C ALA A 101 27.21 3.61 9.81
N MET A 102 27.13 2.37 9.32
CA MET A 102 27.98 1.25 9.73
C MET A 102 29.35 1.21 9.03
N ALA A 103 29.52 1.92 7.91
CA ALA A 103 30.76 1.94 7.13
C ALA A 103 32.03 2.53 7.80
N PRO A 104 32.00 3.45 8.80
CA PRO A 104 33.23 4.11 9.24
C PRO A 104 34.12 3.28 10.20
N HIS A 105 33.81 2.02 10.53
CA HIS A 105 34.60 1.22 11.48
C HIS A 105 35.50 0.15 10.85
N ILE A 106 35.43 -0.10 9.54
CA ILE A 106 36.37 -1.03 8.87
C ILE A 106 37.55 -0.22 8.32
N LYS A 107 38.45 0.22 9.21
CA LYS A 107 39.84 0.52 8.81
C LYS A 107 40.61 -0.79 8.81
N VAL A 108 40.69 -1.45 7.66
CA VAL A 108 41.76 -2.45 7.43
C VAL A 108 43.04 -1.64 7.42
N THR A 109 43.80 -1.71 8.51
CA THR A 109 45.14 -1.11 8.59
C THR A 109 46.12 -2.19 8.11
N PRO A 110 47.07 -1.87 7.21
CA PRO A 110 47.98 -2.83 6.60
C PRO A 110 48.90 -3.55 7.61
#